data_AF-A0ABD7VMS6-F1
#
_entry.id   AF-A0ABD7VMS6-F1
#
_cell.length_a   1.000
_cell.length_b   1.000
_cell.length_c   1.000
_cell.angle_alpha   90.00
_cell.angle_beta   90.00
_cell.angle_gamma   90.00
#
_symmetry.space_group_name_H-M   'P 1'
#
loop_
_entity.id
_entity.type
_entity.pdbx_description
1 polymer ?
#
loop_
_entity_poly.entity_id
_entity_poly.type
_entity_poly.pdbx_seq_one_letter_code
_entity_poly.pdbx_strand_id
1 'polypeptide(L)'
;MVWQLSEQVKAGTITIDDFLAAEGGMSRSAGTCNTMGTASTMACMAEALGTSLPHNAAIPAVDARRYVLAHMSGMRAVEMVREDLKLSKILTKEAFENAIRVNAAIGGSTNAVIHLKAIAGRIGVELDLDDWTRIGRGMPTIVDLQPSGRFLMEEFYYAGGLPAVLRRLGEANLIPNPNALTVNGKSIGENTKDAPIYGEDEVIRTLDNPIRADGGICVLRGNLAPLGAVLKPSAASAELMQHRGRAVVFENFDMYKARINDPELEVDKDSILVMKNCGPKGYPGMAEVGNMGLPAKLLAQGVTDMVRISDARMSGTAYGTVVLHVAPEAAAGGPLATVKEGDWIELDCATGRLHLDIPDAELAARMADLQPPQQLLVGGYRQLYIDHVLQADQGCDFDFLVGCRGAEVPRHSH
;
A
#
# COMPACT_ATOMS: atom_id res chain seq x y z
N MET A 1 3.74 15.70 -1.52
CA MET A 1 3.60 17.18 -1.47
C MET A 1 3.11 17.72 -0.12
N VAL A 2 1.90 17.44 0.39
CA VAL A 2 1.45 18.00 1.71
C VAL A 2 2.40 17.63 2.85
N TRP A 3 2.82 16.36 2.91
CA TRP A 3 3.78 15.88 3.90
C TRP A 3 5.15 16.57 3.80
N GLN A 4 5.65 16.78 2.57
CA GLN A 4 6.92 17.48 2.34
C GLN A 4 6.84 18.93 2.79
N LEU A 5 5.75 19.63 2.44
CA LEU A 5 5.54 21.01 2.86
C LEU A 5 5.36 21.10 4.38
N SER A 6 4.68 20.13 5.02
CA SER A 6 4.56 20.08 6.47
C SER A 6 5.91 19.90 7.17
N GLU A 7 6.78 19.00 6.66
CA GLU A 7 8.14 18.84 7.17
C GLU A 7 9.01 20.08 6.90
N GLN A 8 8.81 20.76 5.77
CA GLN A 8 9.49 22.05 5.47
C GLN A 8 9.06 23.18 6.42
N VAL A 9 7.77 23.25 6.78
CA VAL A 9 7.29 24.19 7.82
C VAL A 9 7.97 23.87 9.15
N LYS A 10 8.03 22.59 9.55
CA LYS A 10 8.72 22.18 10.80
C LYS A 10 10.21 22.46 10.77
N ALA A 11 10.86 22.28 9.61
CA ALA A 11 12.27 22.59 9.40
C ALA A 11 12.54 24.11 9.34
N GLY A 12 11.49 24.94 9.31
CA GLY A 12 11.59 26.39 9.19
C GLY A 12 12.04 26.88 7.81
N THR A 13 11.95 26.03 6.77
CA THR A 13 12.38 26.38 5.41
C THR A 13 11.32 27.11 4.60
N ILE A 14 10.04 27.00 5.00
CA ILE A 14 8.91 27.75 4.43
C ILE A 14 8.02 28.30 5.55
N THR A 15 7.28 29.37 5.27
CA THR A 15 6.30 29.93 6.21
C THR A 15 4.96 29.17 6.16
N ILE A 16 4.08 29.42 7.14
CA ILE A 16 2.71 28.90 7.09
C ILE A 16 1.91 29.53 5.94
N ASP A 17 2.21 30.78 5.58
CA ASP A 17 1.56 31.45 4.45
C ASP A 17 1.97 30.80 3.11
N ASP A 18 3.24 30.45 2.96
CA ASP A 18 3.72 29.68 1.80
C ASP A 18 3.03 28.31 1.71
N PHE A 19 2.84 27.63 2.85
CA PHE A 19 2.12 26.35 2.94
C PHE A 19 0.66 26.49 2.48
N LEU A 20 -0.07 27.49 2.97
CA LEU A 20 -1.47 27.75 2.60
C LEU A 20 -1.61 28.18 1.13
N ALA A 21 -0.69 29.00 0.63
CA ALA A 21 -0.66 29.40 -0.77
C ALA A 21 -0.41 28.20 -1.70
N ALA A 22 0.51 27.31 -1.33
CA ALA A 22 0.75 26.06 -2.05
C ALA A 22 -0.48 25.15 -2.01
N GLU A 23 -1.15 25.02 -0.85
CA GLU A 23 -2.37 24.22 -0.67
C GLU A 23 -3.47 24.59 -1.66
N GLY A 24 -3.73 25.90 -1.83
CA GLY A 24 -4.71 26.41 -2.79
C GLY A 24 -4.43 26.01 -4.25
N GLY A 25 -3.17 25.74 -4.59
CA GLY A 25 -2.75 25.29 -5.92
C GLY A 25 -2.73 23.77 -6.12
N MET A 26 -2.86 22.95 -5.07
CA MET A 26 -2.63 21.50 -5.15
C MET A 26 -3.78 20.74 -5.82
N SER A 27 -5.03 21.10 -5.48
CA SER A 27 -6.25 20.35 -5.86
C SER A 27 -7.16 21.22 -6.73
N ARG A 28 -6.74 21.42 -7.97
CA ARG A 28 -7.30 22.42 -8.92
C ARG A 28 -8.26 21.85 -9.97
N SER A 29 -8.71 20.61 -9.82
CA SER A 29 -9.71 19.97 -10.69
C SER A 29 -10.43 18.84 -9.95
N ALA A 30 -11.56 18.38 -10.49
CA ALA A 30 -12.18 17.15 -10.03
C ALA A 30 -11.27 15.94 -10.32
N GLY A 31 -11.25 14.97 -9.41
CA GLY A 31 -10.48 13.74 -9.56
C GLY A 31 -10.02 13.15 -8.22
N THR A 32 -9.19 12.12 -8.31
CA THR A 32 -8.48 11.53 -7.16
C THR A 32 -7.07 12.12 -7.04
N CYS A 33 -6.31 11.71 -6.02
CA CYS A 33 -4.89 12.07 -5.92
C CYS A 33 -4.16 11.77 -7.23
N ASN A 34 -3.37 12.73 -7.72
CA ASN A 34 -2.67 12.70 -9.01
C ASN A 34 -1.27 12.06 -8.95
N THR A 35 -0.93 11.40 -7.86
CA THR A 35 0.31 10.62 -7.67
C THR A 35 0.00 9.13 -7.80
N MET A 36 1.02 8.26 -7.71
CA MET A 36 0.84 6.81 -7.55
C MET A 36 0.42 6.45 -6.11
N GLY A 37 -0.62 7.14 -5.62
CA GLY A 37 -1.27 6.87 -4.35
C GLY A 37 -2.21 5.65 -4.42
N THR A 38 -2.96 5.40 -3.34
CA THR A 38 -3.88 4.26 -3.27
C THR A 38 -4.97 4.31 -4.35
N ALA A 39 -5.51 5.49 -4.68
CA ALA A 39 -6.53 5.63 -5.72
C ALA A 39 -6.01 5.20 -7.09
N SER A 40 -4.90 5.76 -7.55
CA SER A 40 -4.26 5.42 -8.83
C SER A 40 -3.78 3.97 -8.86
N THR A 41 -3.23 3.47 -7.75
CA THR A 41 -2.83 2.07 -7.60
C THR A 41 -4.02 1.15 -7.78
N MET A 42 -5.13 1.38 -7.06
CA MET A 42 -6.32 0.52 -7.15
C MET A 42 -7.04 0.65 -8.50
N ALA A 43 -6.97 1.81 -9.15
CA ALA A 43 -7.43 1.96 -10.53
C ALA A 43 -6.58 1.09 -11.49
N CYS A 44 -5.26 1.07 -11.29
CA CYS A 44 -4.37 0.18 -12.03
C CYS A 44 -4.63 -1.29 -11.71
N MET A 45 -4.91 -1.64 -10.45
CA MET A 45 -5.26 -3.01 -10.05
C MET A 45 -6.58 -3.45 -10.70
N ALA A 46 -7.58 -2.59 -10.77
CA ALA A 46 -8.84 -2.91 -11.45
C ALA A 46 -8.63 -3.26 -12.94
N GLU A 47 -7.75 -2.52 -13.63
CA GLU A 47 -7.41 -2.78 -15.02
C GLU A 47 -6.49 -4.00 -15.19
N ALA A 48 -5.49 -4.19 -14.33
CA ALA A 48 -4.59 -5.35 -14.34
C ALA A 48 -5.30 -6.67 -13.99
N LEU A 49 -6.29 -6.62 -13.10
CA LEU A 49 -7.20 -7.72 -12.81
C LEU A 49 -8.19 -7.98 -13.96
N GLY A 50 -8.24 -7.12 -14.97
CA GLY A 50 -9.14 -7.26 -16.10
C GLY A 50 -10.58 -6.87 -15.80
N THR A 51 -10.87 -6.16 -14.70
CA THR A 51 -12.24 -5.78 -14.27
C THR A 51 -12.75 -4.48 -14.89
N SER A 52 -11.89 -3.76 -15.60
CA SER A 52 -12.25 -2.54 -16.33
C SER A 52 -11.78 -2.62 -17.78
N LEU A 53 -12.37 -1.78 -18.64
CA LEU A 53 -11.88 -1.61 -20.00
C LEU A 53 -10.43 -1.06 -20.01
N PRO A 54 -9.62 -1.36 -21.04
CA PRO A 54 -8.28 -0.79 -21.18
C PRO A 54 -8.28 0.74 -21.13
N HIS A 55 -7.19 1.32 -20.61
CA HIS A 55 -6.99 2.74 -20.31
C HIS A 55 -7.78 3.29 -19.12
N ASN A 56 -8.60 2.49 -18.45
CA ASN A 56 -9.40 2.95 -17.31
C ASN A 56 -8.56 3.60 -16.20
N ALA A 57 -7.37 3.10 -15.92
CA ALA A 57 -6.62 3.51 -14.74
C ALA A 57 -6.12 4.96 -14.80
N ALA A 58 -5.67 5.42 -15.98
CA ALA A 58 -4.86 6.62 -16.08
C ALA A 58 -5.58 7.86 -16.63
N ILE A 59 -6.71 7.71 -17.35
CA ILE A 59 -7.39 8.87 -17.96
C ILE A 59 -7.78 9.90 -16.87
N PRO A 60 -7.31 11.17 -16.95
CA PRO A 60 -7.70 12.21 -16.01
C PRO A 60 -9.22 12.36 -15.93
N ALA A 61 -9.75 12.63 -14.74
CA ALA A 61 -11.20 12.66 -14.51
C ALA A 61 -11.92 13.71 -15.38
N VAL A 62 -11.25 14.81 -15.71
CA VAL A 62 -11.78 15.91 -16.53
C VAL A 62 -11.52 15.75 -18.03
N ASP A 63 -10.84 14.69 -18.46
CA ASP A 63 -10.59 14.42 -19.88
C ASP A 63 -11.87 13.90 -20.56
N ALA A 64 -12.16 14.39 -21.77
CA ALA A 64 -13.33 13.97 -22.55
C ALA A 64 -13.39 12.43 -22.76
N ARG A 65 -12.23 11.77 -22.87
CA ARG A 65 -12.11 10.32 -23.05
C ARG A 65 -12.58 9.53 -21.84
N ARG A 66 -12.62 10.13 -20.64
CA ARG A 66 -13.23 9.50 -19.45
C ARG A 66 -14.72 9.24 -19.66
N TYR A 67 -15.43 10.21 -20.26
CA TYR A 67 -16.85 10.08 -20.57
C TYR A 67 -17.10 9.09 -21.70
N VAL A 68 -16.22 9.06 -22.71
CA VAL A 68 -16.27 8.04 -23.77
C VAL A 68 -16.13 6.64 -23.17
N LEU A 69 -15.12 6.42 -22.32
CA LEU A 69 -14.91 5.13 -21.67
C LEU A 69 -16.09 4.73 -20.77
N ALA A 70 -16.70 5.69 -20.07
CA ALA A 70 -17.91 5.45 -19.28
C ALA A 70 -19.08 4.98 -20.15
N HIS A 71 -19.30 5.61 -21.31
CA HIS A 71 -20.32 5.19 -22.27
C HIS A 71 -20.05 3.77 -22.80
N MET A 72 -18.81 3.49 -23.21
CA MET A 72 -18.40 2.16 -23.67
C MET A 72 -18.57 1.08 -22.58
N SER A 73 -18.30 1.43 -21.32
CA SER A 73 -18.50 0.52 -20.19
C SER A 73 -19.98 0.16 -20.01
N GLY A 74 -20.89 1.11 -20.22
CA GLY A 74 -22.33 0.87 -20.21
C GLY A 74 -22.78 -0.10 -21.31
N MET A 75 -22.27 0.09 -22.54
CA MET A 75 -22.52 -0.85 -23.63
C MET A 75 -21.98 -2.25 -23.31
N ARG A 76 -20.74 -2.32 -22.84
CA ARG A 76 -20.09 -3.60 -22.55
C ARG A 76 -20.77 -4.35 -21.41
N ALA A 77 -21.25 -3.66 -20.38
CA ALA A 77 -21.95 -4.30 -19.27
C ALA A 77 -23.21 -5.07 -19.71
N VAL A 78 -23.95 -4.55 -20.71
CA VAL A 78 -25.13 -5.25 -21.28
C VAL A 78 -24.71 -6.54 -21.99
N GLU A 79 -23.60 -6.51 -22.72
CA GLU A 79 -23.06 -7.70 -23.39
C GLU A 79 -22.61 -8.75 -22.37
N MET A 80 -21.90 -8.33 -21.30
CA MET A 80 -21.46 -9.22 -20.24
C MET A 80 -22.62 -9.96 -19.57
N VAL A 81 -23.77 -9.30 -19.38
CA VAL A 81 -24.99 -9.95 -18.85
C VAL A 81 -25.47 -11.05 -19.80
N ARG A 82 -25.45 -10.82 -21.12
CA ARG A 82 -25.86 -11.82 -22.13
C ARG A 82 -24.89 -13.00 -22.21
N GLU A 83 -23.61 -12.75 -21.99
CA GLU A 83 -22.53 -13.75 -22.00
C GLU A 83 -22.39 -14.52 -20.68
N ASP A 84 -23.14 -14.12 -19.64
CA ASP A 84 -22.92 -14.58 -18.25
C ASP A 84 -21.46 -14.37 -17.80
N LEU A 85 -20.82 -13.27 -18.23
CA LEU A 85 -19.42 -12.97 -17.90
C LEU A 85 -19.33 -12.40 -16.48
N LYS A 86 -19.20 -13.30 -15.51
CA LYS A 86 -19.12 -13.00 -14.08
C LYS A 86 -17.70 -12.61 -13.64
N LEU A 87 -17.59 -11.85 -12.56
CA LEU A 87 -16.31 -11.53 -11.94
C LEU A 87 -15.49 -12.77 -11.57
N SER A 88 -16.11 -13.89 -11.18
CA SER A 88 -15.38 -15.13 -10.86
C SER A 88 -14.70 -15.78 -12.07
N LYS A 89 -15.09 -15.41 -13.30
CA LYS A 89 -14.41 -15.84 -14.54
C LYS A 89 -13.20 -14.96 -14.89
N ILE A 90 -13.06 -13.81 -14.22
CA ILE A 90 -12.05 -12.77 -14.50
C ILE A 90 -11.04 -12.69 -13.36
N LEU A 91 -11.54 -12.59 -12.12
CA LEU A 91 -10.77 -12.55 -10.88
C LEU A 91 -10.29 -13.95 -10.48
N THR A 92 -9.40 -14.52 -11.28
CA THR A 92 -8.75 -15.80 -11.02
C THR A 92 -7.40 -15.60 -10.34
N LYS A 93 -6.78 -16.68 -9.82
CA LYS A 93 -5.44 -16.62 -9.24
C LYS A 93 -4.45 -15.94 -10.19
N GLU A 94 -4.50 -16.32 -11.46
CA GLU A 94 -3.67 -15.80 -12.54
C GLU A 94 -3.77 -14.27 -12.69
N ALA A 95 -4.98 -13.72 -12.58
CA ALA A 95 -5.21 -12.28 -12.64
C ALA A 95 -4.59 -11.56 -11.43
N PHE A 96 -4.68 -12.15 -10.23
CA PHE A 96 -4.03 -11.59 -9.03
C PHE A 96 -2.50 -11.66 -9.13
N GLU A 97 -1.92 -12.73 -9.69
CA GLU A 97 -0.46 -12.81 -9.91
C GLU A 97 0.03 -11.73 -10.89
N ASN A 98 -0.72 -11.47 -11.97
CA ASN A 98 -0.46 -10.34 -12.84
C ASN A 98 -0.52 -9.01 -12.09
N ALA A 99 -1.56 -8.79 -11.28
CA ALA A 99 -1.76 -7.57 -10.52
C ALA A 99 -0.60 -7.31 -9.53
N ILE A 100 -0.04 -8.33 -8.89
CA ILE A 100 1.13 -8.20 -8.01
C ILE A 100 2.34 -7.67 -8.79
N ARG A 101 2.65 -8.23 -9.97
CA ARG A 101 3.78 -7.75 -10.78
C ARG A 101 3.54 -6.35 -11.34
N VAL A 102 2.32 -6.05 -11.72
CA VAL A 102 1.94 -4.70 -12.13
C VAL A 102 2.12 -3.72 -10.97
N ASN A 103 1.73 -4.08 -9.74
CA ASN A 103 1.91 -3.22 -8.58
C ASN A 103 3.39 -2.87 -8.34
N ALA A 104 4.29 -3.86 -8.50
CA ALA A 104 5.73 -3.63 -8.42
C ALA A 104 6.24 -2.70 -9.55
N ALA A 105 5.79 -2.96 -10.78
CA ALA A 105 6.18 -2.17 -11.95
C ALA A 105 5.77 -0.71 -11.88
N ILE A 106 4.62 -0.42 -11.27
CA ILE A 106 4.13 0.95 -11.11
C ILE A 106 4.62 1.62 -9.81
N GLY A 107 5.25 0.89 -8.89
CA GLY A 107 5.63 1.41 -7.57
C GLY A 107 4.40 1.72 -6.70
N GLY A 108 3.41 0.83 -6.76
CA GLY A 108 2.08 1.02 -6.18
C GLY A 108 2.03 1.05 -4.65
N SER A 109 0.89 1.53 -4.15
CA SER A 109 0.58 1.66 -2.72
C SER A 109 0.63 0.32 -1.97
N THR A 110 1.14 0.32 -0.74
CA THR A 110 1.10 -0.84 0.17
C THR A 110 -0.33 -1.26 0.52
N ASN A 111 -1.28 -0.32 0.49
CA ASN A 111 -2.70 -0.63 0.73
C ASN A 111 -3.28 -1.61 -0.31
N ALA A 112 -2.66 -1.75 -1.49
CA ALA A 112 -3.06 -2.76 -2.47
C ALA A 112 -2.92 -4.19 -1.91
N VAL A 113 -1.98 -4.43 -1.00
CA VAL A 113 -1.81 -5.73 -0.33
C VAL A 113 -3.07 -6.11 0.44
N ILE A 114 -3.57 -5.19 1.28
CA ILE A 114 -4.79 -5.39 2.08
C ILE A 114 -6.00 -5.54 1.15
N HIS A 115 -6.15 -4.63 0.18
CA HIS A 115 -7.32 -4.62 -0.71
C HIS A 115 -7.41 -5.86 -1.61
N LEU A 116 -6.29 -6.30 -2.21
CA LEU A 116 -6.29 -7.50 -3.04
C LEU A 116 -6.54 -8.75 -2.21
N LYS A 117 -6.01 -8.85 -0.98
CA LYS A 117 -6.34 -9.96 -0.06
C LYS A 117 -7.83 -10.00 0.23
N ALA A 118 -8.46 -8.86 0.54
CA ALA A 118 -9.89 -8.79 0.82
C ALA A 118 -10.74 -9.19 -0.40
N ILE A 119 -10.43 -8.66 -1.59
CA ILE A 119 -11.15 -8.99 -2.83
C ILE A 119 -10.98 -10.48 -3.18
N ALA A 120 -9.77 -11.03 -3.04
CA ALA A 120 -9.50 -12.45 -3.23
C ALA A 120 -10.34 -13.32 -2.28
N GLY A 121 -10.41 -12.94 -1.00
CA GLY A 121 -11.25 -13.61 0.00
C GLY A 121 -12.76 -13.57 -0.32
N ARG A 122 -13.26 -12.51 -0.98
CA ARG A 122 -14.66 -12.43 -1.43
C ARG A 122 -14.97 -13.34 -2.61
N ILE A 123 -14.03 -13.45 -3.56
CA ILE A 123 -14.23 -14.28 -4.75
C ILE A 123 -13.83 -15.75 -4.52
N GLY A 124 -13.16 -16.05 -3.40
CA GLY A 124 -12.72 -17.40 -3.05
C GLY A 124 -11.39 -17.80 -3.69
N VAL A 125 -10.53 -16.83 -4.03
CA VAL A 125 -9.18 -17.07 -4.53
C VAL A 125 -8.21 -17.03 -3.35
N GLU A 126 -7.38 -18.06 -3.22
CA GLU A 126 -6.27 -18.06 -2.28
C GLU A 126 -5.21 -17.06 -2.73
N LEU A 127 -4.93 -16.07 -1.88
CA LEU A 127 -3.89 -15.08 -2.09
C LEU A 127 -3.24 -14.82 -0.74
N ASP A 128 -2.00 -15.26 -0.56
CA ASP A 128 -1.31 -15.13 0.72
C ASP A 128 -0.30 -14.00 0.69
N LEU A 129 0.08 -13.51 1.86
CA LEU A 129 1.06 -12.44 1.96
C LEU A 129 2.38 -12.85 1.27
N ASP A 130 2.79 -14.12 1.40
CA ASP A 130 4.01 -14.64 0.80
C ASP A 130 3.98 -14.65 -0.74
N ASP A 131 2.80 -14.61 -1.36
CA ASP A 131 2.68 -14.48 -2.82
C ASP A 131 3.28 -13.17 -3.33
N TRP A 132 3.21 -12.09 -2.54
CA TRP A 132 3.81 -10.79 -2.89
C TRP A 132 5.33 -10.88 -3.03
N THR A 133 5.98 -11.67 -2.16
CA THR A 133 7.43 -11.92 -2.27
C THR A 133 7.72 -12.89 -3.40
N ARG A 134 7.00 -14.02 -3.48
CA ARG A 134 7.22 -15.05 -4.49
C ARG A 134 7.08 -14.52 -5.93
N ILE A 135 6.08 -13.67 -6.16
CA ILE A 135 5.71 -13.18 -7.49
C ILE A 135 6.35 -11.83 -7.82
N GLY A 136 6.41 -10.94 -6.83
CA GLY A 136 6.80 -9.54 -7.02
C GLY A 136 8.30 -9.26 -6.88
N ARG A 137 9.06 -10.14 -6.23
CA ARG A 137 10.52 -9.96 -6.05
C ARG A 137 11.24 -9.93 -7.40
N GLY A 138 12.21 -9.02 -7.52
CA GLY A 138 13.01 -8.81 -8.73
C GLY A 138 12.27 -8.07 -9.84
N MET A 139 11.07 -7.56 -9.58
CA MET A 139 10.28 -6.83 -10.57
C MET A 139 10.65 -5.33 -10.54
N PRO A 140 11.26 -4.75 -11.60
CA PRO A 140 11.63 -3.34 -11.61
C PRO A 140 10.43 -2.39 -11.56
N THR A 141 10.55 -1.29 -10.82
CA THR A 141 9.62 -0.14 -10.92
C THR A 141 10.02 0.74 -12.10
N ILE A 142 9.16 0.81 -13.11
CA ILE A 142 9.41 1.52 -14.37
C ILE A 142 8.58 2.78 -14.56
N VAL A 143 7.59 3.02 -13.71
CA VAL A 143 6.75 4.22 -13.78
C VAL A 143 7.34 5.32 -12.90
N ASP A 144 7.80 6.40 -13.53
CA ASP A 144 8.48 7.53 -12.88
C ASP A 144 7.47 8.53 -12.28
N LEU A 145 6.68 8.08 -11.31
CA LEU A 145 5.68 8.90 -10.63
C LEU A 145 5.97 9.07 -9.16
N GLN A 146 5.62 10.23 -8.62
CA GLN A 146 5.60 10.44 -7.19
C GLN A 146 4.71 9.37 -6.50
N PRO A 147 5.10 8.85 -5.32
CA PRO A 147 6.23 9.30 -4.51
C PRO A 147 7.58 8.64 -4.84
N SER A 148 7.63 7.64 -5.73
CA SER A 148 8.86 6.91 -6.05
C SER A 148 9.74 7.66 -7.07
N GLY A 149 9.12 8.51 -7.88
CA GLY A 149 9.72 9.24 -9.00
C GLY A 149 9.30 10.71 -9.04
N ARG A 150 9.28 11.28 -10.26
CA ARG A 150 9.21 12.72 -10.51
C ARG A 150 7.82 13.22 -10.93
N PHE A 151 7.17 12.52 -11.87
CA PHE A 151 5.98 13.01 -12.56
C PHE A 151 4.66 12.69 -11.83
N LEU A 152 3.54 13.06 -12.44
CA LEU A 152 2.17 12.83 -11.95
C LEU A 152 1.34 11.99 -12.96
N MET A 153 0.13 11.63 -12.55
CA MET A 153 -0.76 10.75 -13.31
C MET A 153 -1.14 11.29 -14.69
N GLU A 154 -1.07 12.61 -14.91
CA GLU A 154 -1.33 13.22 -16.21
C GLU A 154 -0.24 12.84 -17.22
N GLU A 155 1.03 12.98 -16.85
CA GLU A 155 2.14 12.53 -17.69
C GLU A 155 2.11 11.01 -17.91
N PHE A 156 1.74 10.24 -16.88
CA PHE A 156 1.58 8.79 -17.03
C PHE A 156 0.54 8.42 -18.07
N TYR A 157 -0.59 9.11 -18.07
CA TYR A 157 -1.63 8.90 -19.08
C TYR A 157 -1.13 9.24 -20.48
N TYR A 158 -0.50 10.41 -20.65
CA TYR A 158 0.02 10.84 -21.95
C TYR A 158 1.14 9.95 -22.48
N ALA A 159 1.92 9.32 -21.61
CA ALA A 159 2.94 8.33 -21.97
C ALA A 159 2.35 6.98 -22.45
N GLY A 160 1.03 6.77 -22.31
CA GLY A 160 0.32 5.55 -22.72
C GLY A 160 -0.39 4.82 -21.57
N GLY A 161 -0.18 5.25 -20.33
CA GLY A 161 -0.83 4.72 -19.14
C GLY A 161 -0.49 3.26 -18.85
N LEU A 162 -1.40 2.57 -18.16
CA LEU A 162 -1.18 1.17 -17.78
C LEU A 162 -1.02 0.20 -18.97
N PRO A 163 -1.73 0.35 -20.10
CA PRO A 163 -1.50 -0.50 -21.26
C PRO A 163 -0.06 -0.48 -21.77
N ALA A 164 0.62 0.67 -21.75
CA ALA A 164 2.03 0.79 -22.12
C ALA A 164 2.96 0.04 -21.14
N VAL A 165 2.65 0.09 -19.83
CA VAL A 165 3.37 -0.70 -18.80
C VAL A 165 3.19 -2.20 -19.09
N LEU A 166 1.94 -2.64 -19.24
CA LEU A 166 1.60 -4.05 -19.50
C LEU A 166 2.25 -4.56 -20.79
N ARG A 167 2.29 -3.75 -21.85
CA ARG A 167 3.00 -4.07 -23.09
C ARG A 167 4.47 -4.39 -22.84
N ARG A 168 5.19 -3.51 -22.17
CA ARG A 168 6.61 -3.69 -21.84
C ARG A 168 6.87 -4.94 -21.01
N LEU A 169 6.04 -5.16 -20.01
CA LEU A 169 6.14 -6.37 -19.19
C LEU A 169 5.85 -7.62 -20.02
N GLY A 170 4.88 -7.55 -20.93
CA GLY A 170 4.55 -8.63 -21.86
C GLY A 170 5.69 -8.96 -22.81
N GLU A 171 6.28 -7.95 -23.46
CA GLU A 171 7.43 -8.10 -24.38
C GLU A 171 8.66 -8.74 -23.69
N ALA A 172 8.82 -8.50 -22.39
CA ALA A 172 9.89 -9.08 -21.58
C ALA A 172 9.50 -10.39 -20.86
N ASN A 173 8.32 -10.96 -21.12
CA ASN A 173 7.77 -12.13 -20.42
C ASN A 173 7.70 -11.98 -18.89
N LEU A 174 7.51 -10.75 -18.42
CA LEU A 174 7.34 -10.42 -17.01
C LEU A 174 5.88 -10.44 -16.57
N ILE A 175 4.91 -10.61 -17.47
CA ILE A 175 3.53 -10.95 -17.11
C ILE A 175 3.38 -12.48 -17.05
N PRO A 176 3.14 -13.09 -15.88
CA PRO A 176 3.12 -14.54 -15.76
C PRO A 176 1.93 -15.16 -16.51
N ASN A 177 0.80 -14.46 -16.58
CA ASN A 177 -0.43 -15.00 -17.14
C ASN A 177 -1.03 -14.06 -18.22
N PRO A 178 -0.39 -13.93 -19.40
CA PRO A 178 -0.84 -13.01 -20.44
C PRO A 178 -2.21 -13.38 -21.04
N ASN A 179 -2.63 -14.64 -20.89
CA ASN A 179 -3.92 -15.14 -21.36
C ASN A 179 -5.08 -14.91 -20.38
N ALA A 180 -4.85 -14.26 -19.23
CA ALA A 180 -5.90 -13.97 -18.25
C ALA A 180 -7.02 -13.15 -18.89
N LEU A 181 -8.26 -13.62 -18.73
CA LEU A 181 -9.46 -13.04 -19.33
C LEU A 181 -9.81 -11.69 -18.71
N THR A 182 -10.32 -10.76 -19.52
CA THR A 182 -10.78 -9.44 -19.07
C THR A 182 -12.25 -9.19 -19.40
N VAL A 183 -12.83 -8.12 -18.85
CA VAL A 183 -14.24 -7.76 -19.05
C VAL A 183 -14.64 -7.56 -20.51
N ASN A 184 -13.71 -7.22 -21.41
CA ASN A 184 -14.02 -7.03 -22.83
C ASN A 184 -14.00 -8.33 -23.65
N GLY A 185 -13.82 -9.48 -23.00
CA GLY A 185 -13.79 -10.81 -23.65
C GLY A 185 -12.44 -11.19 -24.25
N LYS A 186 -11.43 -10.30 -24.24
CA LYS A 186 -10.06 -10.60 -24.67
C LYS A 186 -9.15 -10.86 -23.48
N SER A 187 -7.99 -11.46 -23.74
CA SER A 187 -6.94 -11.58 -22.73
C SER A 187 -6.23 -10.25 -22.46
N ILE A 188 -5.57 -10.14 -21.30
CA ILE A 188 -4.79 -8.96 -20.92
C ILE A 188 -3.64 -8.71 -21.90
N GLY A 189 -3.00 -9.76 -22.43
CA GLY A 189 -1.95 -9.66 -23.43
C GLY A 189 -2.47 -9.15 -24.78
N GLU A 190 -3.60 -9.67 -25.27
CA GLU A 190 -4.22 -9.18 -26.51
C GLU A 190 -4.62 -7.72 -26.44
N ASN A 191 -5.08 -7.26 -25.27
CA ASN A 191 -5.48 -5.88 -25.04
C ASN A 191 -4.29 -4.89 -25.04
N THR A 192 -3.06 -5.37 -24.84
CA THR A 192 -1.91 -4.50 -24.53
C THR A 192 -0.72 -4.66 -25.47
N LYS A 193 -0.62 -5.76 -26.23
CA LYS A 193 0.52 -6.02 -27.14
C LYS A 193 0.85 -4.88 -28.12
N ASP A 194 -0.17 -4.16 -28.58
CA ASP A 194 -0.03 -3.06 -29.55
C ASP A 194 -0.20 -1.67 -28.91
N ALA A 195 -0.24 -1.59 -27.56
CA ALA A 195 -0.45 -0.33 -26.87
C ALA A 195 0.70 0.65 -27.18
N PRO A 196 0.41 1.90 -27.56
CA PRO A 196 1.47 2.85 -27.86
C PRO A 196 2.21 3.26 -26.57
N ILE A 197 3.51 3.46 -26.70
CA ILE A 197 4.38 4.00 -25.66
C ILE A 197 4.88 5.35 -26.18
N TYR A 198 4.57 6.44 -25.49
CA TYR A 198 4.91 7.80 -25.90
C TYR A 198 5.90 8.44 -24.91
N GLY A 199 6.48 9.57 -25.31
CA GLY A 199 7.34 10.39 -24.42
C GLY A 199 8.73 9.80 -24.18
N GLU A 200 9.30 9.13 -25.19
CA GLU A 200 10.72 8.72 -25.25
C GLU A 200 11.22 7.99 -23.97
N ASP A 201 10.36 7.13 -23.41
CA ASP A 201 10.65 6.34 -22.20
C ASP A 201 10.96 7.18 -20.94
N GLU A 202 10.59 8.46 -20.88
CA GLU A 202 10.88 9.30 -19.71
C GLU A 202 9.98 8.96 -18.51
N VAL A 203 8.67 8.81 -18.75
CA VAL A 203 7.68 8.54 -17.69
C VAL A 203 7.49 7.04 -17.46
N ILE A 204 7.54 6.24 -18.54
CA ILE A 204 7.49 4.77 -18.50
C ILE A 204 8.87 4.27 -18.96
N ARG A 205 9.80 4.17 -18.00
CA ARG A 205 11.24 3.96 -18.21
C ARG A 205 11.60 2.55 -18.59
N THR A 206 12.64 2.35 -19.40
CA THR A 206 13.17 1.04 -19.87
C THR A 206 13.48 0.08 -18.72
N LEU A 207 13.36 -1.24 -18.97
CA LEU A 207 13.61 -2.26 -17.94
C LEU A 207 15.07 -2.28 -17.49
N ASP A 208 16.00 -1.83 -18.33
CA ASP A 208 17.41 -1.61 -18.05
C ASP A 208 17.70 -0.24 -17.38
N ASN A 209 16.73 0.66 -17.38
CA ASN A 209 16.82 1.96 -16.72
C ASN A 209 15.62 2.21 -15.77
N PRO A 210 15.33 1.32 -14.80
CA PRO A 210 14.18 1.47 -13.93
C PRO A 210 14.44 2.51 -12.82
N ILE A 211 13.37 2.97 -12.16
CA ILE A 211 13.48 3.76 -10.91
C ILE A 211 14.11 2.91 -9.81
N ARG A 212 13.70 1.64 -9.74
CA ARG A 212 14.22 0.66 -8.80
C ARG A 212 14.31 -0.70 -9.49
N ALA A 213 15.44 -1.39 -9.33
CA ALA A 213 15.64 -2.71 -9.92
C ALA A 213 14.72 -3.78 -9.31
N ASP A 214 14.44 -3.68 -8.01
CA ASP A 214 13.46 -4.50 -7.30
C ASP A 214 12.47 -3.59 -6.57
N GLY A 215 11.30 -3.42 -7.18
CA GLY A 215 10.21 -2.59 -6.71
C GLY A 215 9.05 -3.36 -6.09
N GLY A 216 9.16 -4.69 -5.99
CA GLY A 216 8.15 -5.53 -5.35
C GLY A 216 7.94 -5.14 -3.90
N ILE A 217 6.71 -5.23 -3.40
CA ILE A 217 6.47 -5.05 -1.97
C ILE A 217 7.28 -6.08 -1.20
N CYS A 218 8.09 -5.62 -0.25
CA CYS A 218 8.87 -6.47 0.62
C CYS A 218 7.98 -6.95 1.77
N VAL A 219 7.85 -8.27 1.92
CA VAL A 219 7.20 -8.88 3.09
C VAL A 219 8.28 -9.19 4.12
N LEU A 220 8.03 -8.76 5.35
CA LEU A 220 8.92 -8.94 6.49
C LEU A 220 8.28 -9.90 7.50
N ARG A 221 9.05 -10.86 7.97
CA ARG A 221 8.67 -11.82 9.03
C ARG A 221 9.72 -11.90 10.11
N GLY A 222 9.31 -12.32 11.30
CA GLY A 222 10.21 -12.60 12.41
C GLY A 222 9.45 -12.53 13.72
N ASN A 223 10.17 -12.56 14.85
CA ASN A 223 9.54 -12.54 16.17
C ASN A 223 8.73 -11.25 16.43
N LEU A 224 9.03 -10.14 15.73
CA LEU A 224 8.28 -8.88 15.86
C LEU A 224 7.01 -8.84 14.99
N ALA A 225 6.99 -9.55 13.86
CA ALA A 225 5.87 -9.62 12.92
C ALA A 225 5.65 -11.07 12.45
N PRO A 226 5.08 -11.94 13.31
CA PRO A 226 4.99 -13.36 13.02
C PRO A 226 3.98 -13.68 11.90
N LEU A 227 2.87 -12.92 11.78
CA LEU A 227 1.94 -13.04 10.65
C LEU A 227 2.38 -12.19 9.44
N GLY A 228 3.28 -11.24 9.66
CA GLY A 228 3.99 -10.51 8.62
C GLY A 228 3.83 -9.00 8.75
N ALA A 229 4.63 -8.28 7.99
CA ALA A 229 4.57 -6.84 7.80
C ALA A 229 5.00 -6.51 6.36
N VAL A 230 4.76 -5.29 5.90
CA VAL A 230 5.13 -4.87 4.54
C VAL A 230 5.93 -3.58 4.53
N LEU A 231 6.81 -3.45 3.55
CA LEU A 231 7.56 -2.25 3.24
C LEU A 231 7.55 -2.02 1.72
N LYS A 232 7.54 -0.76 1.26
CA LYS A 232 7.59 -0.39 -0.16
C LYS A 232 9.02 0.01 -0.58
N PRO A 233 9.81 -0.87 -1.23
CA PRO A 233 11.20 -0.57 -1.56
C PRO A 233 11.40 0.60 -2.51
N SER A 234 10.45 0.83 -3.43
CA SER A 234 10.54 1.89 -4.44
C SER A 234 10.58 3.30 -3.86
N ALA A 235 10.17 3.48 -2.60
CA ALA A 235 10.18 4.77 -1.92
C ALA A 235 11.05 4.79 -0.65
N ALA A 236 11.84 3.73 -0.40
CA ALA A 236 12.71 3.63 0.77
C ALA A 236 14.16 4.01 0.42
N SER A 237 14.88 4.56 1.41
CA SER A 237 16.34 4.74 1.34
C SER A 237 17.05 3.38 1.27
N ALA A 238 17.93 3.19 0.30
CA ALA A 238 18.58 1.89 0.08
C ALA A 238 19.45 1.46 1.26
N GLU A 239 20.14 2.42 1.87
CA GLU A 239 21.01 2.26 3.04
C GLU A 239 20.26 1.90 4.33
N LEU A 240 18.96 2.19 4.42
CA LEU A 240 18.12 1.86 5.59
C LEU A 240 17.36 0.54 5.44
N MET A 241 17.39 -0.09 4.25
CA MET A 241 16.71 -1.36 4.01
C MET A 241 17.38 -2.57 4.69
N GLN A 242 18.60 -2.37 5.21
CA GLN A 242 19.25 -3.27 6.15
C GLN A 242 19.81 -2.43 7.30
N HIS A 243 19.12 -2.43 8.44
CA HIS A 243 19.36 -1.49 9.52
C HIS A 243 19.16 -2.13 10.89
N ARG A 244 19.96 -1.71 11.87
CA ARG A 244 19.82 -2.10 13.27
C ARG A 244 19.89 -0.86 14.15
N GLY A 245 18.85 -0.63 14.95
CA GLY A 245 18.72 0.60 15.73
C GLY A 245 17.99 0.37 17.05
N ARG A 246 18.08 1.36 17.95
CA ARG A 246 17.32 1.35 19.20
C ARG A 246 15.89 1.86 18.97
N ALA A 247 14.92 1.20 19.60
CA ALA A 247 13.52 1.55 19.48
C ALA A 247 13.19 2.83 20.27
N VAL A 248 12.58 3.79 19.59
CA VAL A 248 11.90 4.95 20.20
C VAL A 248 10.40 4.72 20.13
N VAL A 249 9.78 4.50 21.29
CA VAL A 249 8.44 3.89 21.35
C VAL A 249 7.34 4.93 21.61
N PHE A 250 6.29 4.87 20.80
CA PHE A 250 5.04 5.60 20.98
C PHE A 250 3.89 4.61 21.16
N GLU A 251 3.25 4.63 22.34
CA GLU A 251 2.17 3.69 22.67
C GLU A 251 0.92 3.87 21.81
N ASN A 252 0.70 5.07 21.29
CA ASN A 252 -0.39 5.40 20.37
C ASN A 252 -0.09 6.70 19.61
N PHE A 253 -0.97 7.06 18.68
CA PHE A 253 -0.80 8.25 17.85
C PHE A 253 -0.81 9.59 18.63
N ASP A 254 -1.50 9.67 19.75
CA ASP A 254 -1.53 10.89 20.56
C ASP A 254 -0.22 11.08 21.33
N MET A 255 0.36 10.01 21.86
CA MET A 255 1.70 10.02 22.45
C MET A 255 2.77 10.39 21.43
N TYR A 256 2.67 9.88 20.20
CA TYR A 256 3.55 10.30 19.09
C TYR A 256 3.49 11.81 18.87
N LYS A 257 2.30 12.39 18.71
CA LYS A 257 2.14 13.84 18.50
C LYS A 257 2.67 14.66 19.67
N ALA A 258 2.51 14.18 20.91
CA ALA A 258 2.98 14.87 22.09
C ALA A 258 4.51 14.84 22.26
N ARG A 259 5.17 13.73 21.85
CA ARG A 259 6.61 13.52 22.10
C ARG A 259 7.53 13.85 20.93
N ILE A 260 7.09 13.69 19.67
CA ILE A 260 8.02 13.70 18.52
C ILE A 260 8.79 15.02 18.34
N ASN A 261 8.21 16.14 18.78
CA ASN A 261 8.84 17.46 18.71
C ASN A 261 9.47 17.91 20.02
N ASP A 262 9.50 17.06 21.06
CA ASP A 262 10.19 17.35 22.31
C ASP A 262 11.71 17.42 22.04
N PRO A 263 12.38 18.56 22.30
CA PRO A 263 13.83 18.69 22.14
C PRO A 263 14.61 17.64 22.94
N GLU A 264 14.08 17.25 24.10
CA GLU A 264 14.69 16.31 25.05
C GLU A 264 14.38 14.84 24.71
N LEU A 265 13.64 14.57 23.62
CA LEU A 265 13.42 13.19 23.17
C LEU A 265 14.77 12.57 22.80
N GLU A 266 15.22 11.55 23.53
CA GLU A 266 16.43 10.79 23.19
C GLU A 266 16.20 10.01 21.87
N VAL A 267 16.67 10.57 20.76
CA VAL A 267 16.54 10.02 19.41
C VAL A 267 17.67 10.53 18.52
N ASP A 268 18.27 9.61 17.76
CA ASP A 268 19.26 9.90 16.74
C ASP A 268 18.81 9.35 15.37
N LYS A 269 19.60 9.61 14.32
CA LYS A 269 19.29 9.16 12.95
C LYS A 269 19.28 7.64 12.76
N ASP A 270 19.94 6.90 13.66
CA ASP A 270 20.10 5.45 13.61
C ASP A 270 19.02 4.74 14.45
N SER A 271 18.22 5.51 15.19
CA SER A 271 17.09 5.03 15.98
C SER A 271 15.94 4.54 15.08
N ILE A 272 15.11 3.65 15.62
CA ILE A 272 13.92 3.10 14.94
C ILE A 272 12.69 3.63 15.65
N LEU A 273 11.85 4.41 14.95
CA LEU A 273 10.59 4.90 15.52
C LEU A 273 9.56 3.77 15.50
N VAL A 274 8.96 3.44 16.64
CA VAL A 274 7.98 2.36 16.77
C VAL A 274 6.67 2.93 17.31
N MET A 275 5.57 2.78 16.56
CA MET A 275 4.24 3.19 17.01
C MET A 275 3.28 2.01 17.08
N LYS A 276 2.59 1.90 18.21
CA LYS A 276 1.65 0.82 18.52
C LYS A 276 0.20 1.30 18.43
N ASN A 277 -0.74 0.35 18.53
CA ASN A 277 -2.17 0.60 18.69
C ASN A 277 -2.75 1.47 17.56
N CYS A 278 -2.22 1.31 16.36
CA CYS A 278 -2.68 1.98 15.16
C CYS A 278 -3.22 1.00 14.10
N GLY A 279 -3.38 -0.27 14.49
CA GLY A 279 -3.97 -1.34 13.68
C GLY A 279 -5.50 -1.27 13.54
N PRO A 280 -6.11 -2.31 12.93
CA PRO A 280 -7.56 -2.42 12.77
C PRO A 280 -8.31 -2.22 14.09
N LYS A 281 -8.00 -2.97 15.14
CA LYS A 281 -8.68 -2.87 16.43
C LYS A 281 -8.13 -1.72 17.28
N GLY A 282 -6.85 -1.42 17.17
CA GLY A 282 -6.14 -0.47 18.03
C GLY A 282 -6.51 0.99 17.79
N TYR A 283 -6.51 1.44 16.53
CA TYR A 283 -6.71 2.87 16.24
C TYR A 283 -8.11 3.37 16.63
N PRO A 284 -9.22 2.70 16.25
CA PRO A 284 -9.46 1.59 15.29
C PRO A 284 -9.67 2.05 13.84
N GLY A 285 -9.71 1.10 12.90
CA GLY A 285 -9.86 1.34 11.46
C GLY A 285 -8.54 1.38 10.69
N MET A 286 -7.42 1.13 11.38
CA MET A 286 -6.07 1.08 10.80
C MET A 286 -5.72 2.36 10.02
N ALA A 287 -5.54 3.49 10.71
CA ALA A 287 -5.34 4.79 10.04
C ALA A 287 -4.02 4.90 9.27
N GLU A 288 -3.94 5.88 8.36
CA GLU A 288 -2.73 6.20 7.58
C GLU A 288 -1.75 7.06 8.39
N VAL A 289 -1.25 6.53 9.50
CA VAL A 289 -0.35 7.23 10.43
C VAL A 289 1.05 6.59 10.53
N GLY A 290 1.30 5.50 9.80
CA GLY A 290 2.57 4.76 9.86
C GLY A 290 3.78 5.55 9.31
N ASN A 291 3.55 6.51 8.40
CA ASN A 291 4.57 7.43 7.91
C ASN A 291 4.85 8.55 8.91
N MET A 292 5.29 8.20 10.11
CA MET A 292 5.68 9.14 11.16
C MET A 292 6.64 10.20 10.60
N GLY A 293 6.34 11.47 10.87
CA GLY A 293 7.24 12.59 10.62
C GLY A 293 8.44 12.50 11.53
N LEU A 294 9.57 13.03 11.08
CA LEU A 294 10.81 12.92 11.83
C LEU A 294 10.90 14.02 12.91
N PRO A 295 11.69 13.81 13.98
CA PRO A 295 11.96 14.86 14.95
C PRO A 295 12.54 16.11 14.28
N ALA A 296 12.01 17.30 14.60
CA ALA A 296 12.43 18.56 13.99
C ALA A 296 13.95 18.80 14.10
N LYS A 297 14.57 18.37 15.20
CA LYS A 297 16.02 18.46 15.41
C LYS A 297 16.84 17.63 14.43
N LEU A 298 16.32 16.50 13.93
CA LEU A 298 16.99 15.65 12.94
C LEU A 298 16.76 16.18 11.52
N LEU A 299 15.56 16.69 11.22
CA LEU A 299 15.28 17.38 9.95
C LEU A 299 16.21 18.58 9.77
N ALA A 300 16.41 19.38 10.82
CA ALA A 300 17.33 20.53 10.80
C ALA A 300 18.81 20.13 10.57
N GLN A 301 19.17 18.88 10.86
CA GLN A 301 20.50 18.31 10.57
C GLN A 301 20.59 17.70 9.16
N GLY A 302 19.52 17.77 8.37
CA GLY A 302 19.47 17.23 7.01
C GLY A 302 19.10 15.75 6.93
N VAL A 303 18.66 15.13 8.02
CA VAL A 303 18.12 13.76 8.00
C VAL A 303 16.75 13.80 7.33
N THR A 304 16.56 13.02 6.27
CA THR A 304 15.31 12.99 5.48
C THR A 304 14.57 11.66 5.55
N ASP A 305 15.21 10.60 6.06
CA ASP A 305 14.60 9.28 6.26
C ASP A 305 15.12 8.62 7.55
N MET A 306 14.26 7.82 8.17
CA MET A 306 14.53 6.94 9.30
C MET A 306 13.64 5.71 9.20
N VAL A 307 14.10 4.60 9.77
CA VAL A 307 13.27 3.39 9.88
C VAL A 307 12.11 3.63 10.85
N ARG A 308 10.90 3.34 10.38
CA ARG A 308 9.64 3.54 11.12
C ARG A 308 8.81 2.26 11.06
N ILE A 309 8.29 1.81 12.21
CA ILE A 309 7.54 0.56 12.32
C ILE A 309 6.20 0.83 12.99
N SER A 310 5.12 0.32 12.41
CA SER A 310 3.80 0.33 13.07
C SER A 310 2.87 -0.77 12.57
N ASP A 311 1.84 -1.05 13.36
CA ASP A 311 0.66 -1.81 12.95
C ASP A 311 -0.32 -0.99 12.09
N ALA A 312 0.05 0.22 11.68
CA ALA A 312 -0.77 1.14 10.90
C ALA A 312 -0.66 0.91 9.37
N ARG A 313 -1.40 1.74 8.62
CA ARG A 313 -1.18 1.94 7.18
C ARG A 313 -0.40 3.24 6.95
N MET A 314 -0.06 3.50 5.68
CA MET A 314 0.37 4.82 5.24
C MET A 314 -0.38 5.20 3.96
N SER A 315 -0.40 6.49 3.66
CA SER A 315 -0.87 6.95 2.36
C SER A 315 0.00 6.37 1.25
N GLY A 316 -0.60 5.92 0.14
CA GLY A 316 0.19 5.50 -1.03
C GLY A 316 1.13 6.61 -1.56
N THR A 317 0.84 7.87 -1.20
CA THR A 317 1.61 9.07 -1.54
C THR A 317 2.82 9.32 -0.62
N ALA A 318 3.02 8.49 0.41
CA ALA A 318 4.13 8.60 1.35
C ALA A 318 5.42 7.97 0.81
N TYR A 319 6.54 8.41 1.38
CA TYR A 319 7.89 7.96 1.11
C TYR A 319 8.66 7.64 2.40
N GLY A 320 9.82 7.01 2.23
CA GLY A 320 10.78 6.64 3.24
C GLY A 320 10.68 5.18 3.68
N THR A 321 11.61 4.79 4.56
CA THR A 321 11.81 3.40 4.99
C THR A 321 10.83 3.03 6.11
N VAL A 322 9.60 2.72 5.70
CA VAL A 322 8.48 2.48 6.62
C VAL A 322 7.98 1.04 6.54
N VAL A 323 8.00 0.35 7.67
CA VAL A 323 7.38 -0.96 7.91
C VAL A 323 5.96 -0.76 8.43
N LEU A 324 5.01 -1.38 7.75
CA LEU A 324 3.58 -1.20 7.96
C LEU A 324 2.89 -2.55 8.18
N HIS A 325 1.65 -2.50 8.62
CA HIS A 325 0.76 -3.65 8.66
C HIS A 325 1.33 -4.79 9.52
N VAL A 326 2.12 -4.44 10.54
CA VAL A 326 2.67 -5.43 11.47
C VAL A 326 1.51 -6.23 12.07
N ALA A 327 1.51 -7.53 11.78
CA ALA A 327 0.48 -8.47 12.17
C ALA A 327 1.07 -9.61 13.04
N PRO A 328 0.40 -10.00 14.13
CA PRO A 328 -0.80 -9.37 14.70
C PRO A 328 -0.52 -7.96 15.20
N GLU A 329 -1.52 -7.09 15.17
CA GLU A 329 -1.41 -5.73 15.70
C GLU A 329 -1.19 -5.72 17.23
N ALA A 330 -0.71 -4.61 17.78
CA ALA A 330 -0.47 -4.50 19.22
C ALA A 330 -1.76 -4.72 20.05
N ALA A 331 -2.87 -4.14 19.59
CA ALA A 331 -4.19 -4.27 20.21
C ALA A 331 -4.84 -5.65 20.03
N ALA A 332 -4.23 -6.58 19.30
CA ALA A 332 -4.63 -7.97 19.23
C ALA A 332 -3.66 -8.89 20.00
N GLY A 333 -2.78 -8.31 20.82
CA GLY A 333 -1.77 -9.05 21.58
C GLY A 333 -0.56 -9.47 20.75
N GLY A 334 -0.29 -8.80 19.62
CA GLY A 334 0.89 -9.07 18.80
C GLY A 334 2.20 -8.65 19.48
N PRO A 335 3.35 -9.23 19.08
CA PRO A 335 4.66 -8.93 19.68
C PRO A 335 5.05 -7.45 19.68
N LEU A 336 4.56 -6.66 18.71
CA LEU A 336 4.74 -5.21 18.67
C LEU A 336 4.32 -4.51 19.97
N ALA A 337 3.31 -5.03 20.68
CA ALA A 337 2.87 -4.49 21.97
C ALA A 337 3.98 -4.53 23.05
N THR A 338 4.90 -5.49 22.96
CA THR A 338 5.93 -5.75 23.98
C THR A 338 7.22 -4.93 23.81
N VAL A 339 7.37 -4.22 22.69
CA VAL A 339 8.56 -3.40 22.41
C VAL A 339 8.66 -2.29 23.46
N LYS A 340 9.85 -2.10 24.03
CA LYS A 340 10.16 -1.06 25.01
C LYS A 340 11.20 -0.08 24.46
N GLU A 341 11.19 1.12 25.02
CA GLU A 341 12.19 2.16 24.76
C GLU A 341 13.60 1.58 24.91
N GLY A 342 14.45 1.77 23.91
CA GLY A 342 15.85 1.31 23.90
C GLY A 342 16.10 -0.13 23.46
N ASP A 343 15.07 -0.95 23.24
CA ASP A 343 15.24 -2.30 22.67
C ASP A 343 15.92 -2.23 21.30
N TRP A 344 16.75 -3.22 20.96
CA TRP A 344 17.34 -3.32 19.63
C TRP A 344 16.37 -3.97 18.65
N ILE A 345 16.23 -3.39 17.45
CA ILE A 345 15.44 -3.95 16.36
C ILE A 345 16.32 -4.05 15.11
N GLU A 346 16.18 -5.16 14.39
CA GLU A 346 16.86 -5.44 13.12
C GLU A 346 15.84 -5.52 11.99
N LEU A 347 16.05 -4.73 10.95
CA LEU A 347 15.35 -4.77 9.67
C LEU A 347 16.31 -5.30 8.61
N ASP A 348 15.91 -6.35 7.89
CA ASP A 348 16.65 -6.86 6.74
C ASP A 348 15.67 -7.21 5.61
N CYS A 349 15.49 -6.27 4.68
CA CYS A 349 14.60 -6.45 3.53
C CYS A 349 15.12 -7.50 2.52
N ALA A 350 16.43 -7.79 2.51
CA ALA A 350 17.02 -8.73 1.55
C ALA A 350 16.64 -10.19 1.90
N THR A 351 16.61 -10.49 3.20
CA THR A 351 16.18 -11.78 3.76
C THR A 351 14.69 -11.81 4.13
N GLY A 352 14.02 -10.65 4.18
CA GLY A 352 12.63 -10.54 4.60
C GLY A 352 12.48 -10.66 6.12
N ARG A 353 13.47 -10.21 6.90
CA ARG A 353 13.53 -10.39 8.36
C ARG A 353 13.21 -9.09 9.10
N LEU A 354 12.36 -9.18 10.12
CA LEU A 354 12.09 -8.14 11.10
C LEU A 354 12.16 -8.72 12.50
N HIS A 355 13.15 -8.29 13.28
CA HIS A 355 13.49 -8.93 14.54
C HIS A 355 13.62 -7.95 15.70
N LEU A 356 13.00 -8.29 16.83
CA LEU A 356 13.24 -7.68 18.12
C LEU A 356 14.37 -8.46 18.81
N ASP A 357 15.53 -7.83 18.94
CA ASP A 357 16.77 -8.43 19.45
C ASP A 357 16.78 -8.42 20.99
N ILE A 358 15.93 -9.30 21.54
CA ILE A 358 15.87 -9.64 22.97
C ILE A 358 15.84 -11.17 23.11
N PRO A 359 16.28 -11.74 24.25
CA PRO A 359 16.19 -13.17 24.47
C PRO A 359 14.75 -13.70 24.40
N ASP A 360 14.54 -14.88 23.82
CA ASP A 360 13.21 -15.50 23.69
C ASP A 360 12.47 -15.64 25.04
N ALA A 361 13.20 -15.91 26.12
CA ALA A 361 12.65 -16.00 27.46
C ALA A 361 12.09 -14.64 27.94
N GLU A 362 12.76 -13.54 27.58
CA GLU A 362 12.29 -12.20 27.90
C GLU A 362 11.07 -11.84 27.05
N LEU A 363 11.09 -12.13 25.75
CA LEU A 363 9.93 -11.92 24.88
C LEU A 363 8.72 -12.70 25.40
N ALA A 364 8.89 -13.98 25.74
CA ALA A 364 7.83 -14.82 26.31
C ALA A 364 7.27 -14.24 27.62
N ALA A 365 8.13 -13.76 28.52
CA ALA A 365 7.70 -13.11 29.76
C ALA A 365 6.90 -11.83 29.48
N ARG A 366 7.38 -10.96 28.58
CA ARG A 366 6.67 -9.73 28.20
C ARG A 366 5.31 -10.04 27.55
N MET A 367 5.24 -11.08 26.70
CA MET A 367 3.99 -11.52 26.08
C MET A 367 3.00 -12.05 27.11
N ALA A 368 3.46 -12.79 28.12
CA ALA A 368 2.60 -13.30 29.20
C ALA A 368 2.05 -12.18 30.11
N ASP A 369 2.81 -11.10 30.29
CA ASP A 369 2.42 -9.94 31.09
C ASP A 369 1.51 -8.94 30.33
N LEU A 370 1.30 -9.13 29.01
CA LEU A 370 0.43 -8.27 28.20
C LEU A 370 -0.99 -8.29 28.76
N GLN A 371 -1.44 -7.13 29.21
CA GLN A 371 -2.83 -6.96 29.61
C GLN A 371 -3.72 -7.00 28.37
N PRO A 372 -4.91 -7.63 28.45
CA PRO A 372 -5.86 -7.57 27.37
C PRO A 372 -6.22 -6.10 27.08
N PRO A 373 -6.37 -5.72 25.81
CA PRO A 373 -6.70 -4.34 25.45
C PRO A 373 -7.98 -3.93 26.17
N GLN A 374 -7.95 -2.77 26.83
CA GLN A 374 -9.14 -2.25 27.49
C GLN A 374 -10.16 -1.87 26.41
N GLN A 375 -11.26 -2.63 26.28
CA GLN A 375 -12.38 -2.25 25.42
C GLN A 375 -13.06 -1.02 26.04
N LEU A 376 -12.62 0.17 25.64
CA LEU A 376 -13.10 1.44 26.19
C LEU A 376 -14.53 1.79 25.72
N LEU A 377 -15.15 0.98 24.87
CA LEU A 377 -16.31 1.39 24.08
C LEU A 377 -17.36 0.30 23.98
N VAL A 378 -18.62 0.70 24.08
CA VAL A 378 -19.76 -0.21 24.14
C VAL A 378 -20.76 0.17 23.04
N GLY A 379 -20.95 -0.72 22.05
CA GLY A 379 -22.05 -0.70 21.09
C GLY A 379 -21.78 -0.06 19.71
N GLY A 380 -22.76 -0.20 18.80
CA GLY A 380 -22.75 0.37 17.45
C GLY A 380 -21.80 -0.31 16.45
N TYR A 381 -21.59 0.32 15.29
CA TYR A 381 -20.71 -0.20 14.23
C TYR A 381 -19.27 -0.40 14.71
N ARG A 382 -18.78 0.43 15.64
CA ARG A 382 -17.43 0.32 16.17
C ARG A 382 -17.21 -0.97 16.95
N GLN A 383 -18.20 -1.42 17.74
CA GLN A 383 -18.18 -2.72 18.41
C GLN A 383 -18.15 -3.85 17.39
N LEU A 384 -19.08 -3.84 16.43
CA LEU A 384 -19.14 -4.81 15.34
C LEU A 384 -17.79 -4.89 14.60
N TYR A 385 -17.19 -3.74 14.30
CA TYR A 385 -15.90 -3.67 13.63
C TYR A 385 -14.80 -4.33 14.46
N ILE A 386 -14.63 -3.95 15.73
CA ILE A 386 -13.56 -4.49 16.59
C ILE A 386 -13.71 -6.00 16.82
N ASP A 387 -14.95 -6.47 16.97
CA ASP A 387 -15.25 -7.87 17.22
C ASP A 387 -14.96 -8.75 16.00
N HIS A 388 -15.30 -8.27 14.80
CA HIS A 388 -15.29 -9.07 13.58
C HIS A 388 -14.18 -8.77 12.58
N VAL A 389 -13.44 -7.66 12.74
CA VAL A 389 -12.36 -7.32 11.81
C VAL A 389 -11.20 -8.30 11.92
N LEU A 390 -10.80 -8.81 10.76
CA LEU A 390 -9.60 -9.63 10.57
C LEU A 390 -8.33 -8.77 10.60
N GLN A 391 -7.17 -9.42 10.68
CA GLN A 391 -5.88 -8.73 10.68
C GLN A 391 -5.45 -8.30 9.27
N ALA A 392 -4.40 -7.48 9.17
CA ALA A 392 -3.97 -6.89 7.90
C ALA A 392 -3.45 -7.93 6.88
N ASP A 393 -2.80 -9.00 7.35
CA ASP A 393 -2.40 -10.14 6.54
C ASP A 393 -3.60 -10.89 5.92
N GLN A 394 -4.80 -10.68 6.48
CA GLN A 394 -6.07 -11.24 6.04
C GLN A 394 -6.97 -10.20 5.34
N GLY A 395 -6.45 -9.00 5.05
CA GLY A 395 -7.15 -7.98 4.26
C GLY A 395 -8.12 -7.10 5.05
N CYS A 396 -8.10 -7.14 6.38
CA CYS A 396 -8.96 -6.30 7.24
C CYS A 396 -10.47 -6.38 6.92
N ASP A 397 -10.95 -7.50 6.37
CA ASP A 397 -12.37 -7.74 6.15
C ASP A 397 -13.07 -8.15 7.45
N PHE A 398 -14.40 -8.26 7.44
CA PHE A 398 -15.11 -8.93 8.52
C PHE A 398 -15.09 -10.44 8.31
N ASP A 399 -14.80 -11.19 9.37
CA ASP A 399 -14.78 -12.65 9.38
C ASP A 399 -16.05 -13.28 8.76
N PHE A 400 -17.23 -12.75 9.11
CA PHE A 400 -18.53 -13.23 8.62
C PHE A 400 -18.89 -12.75 7.21
N LEU A 401 -18.10 -11.83 6.62
CA LEU A 401 -18.29 -11.33 5.25
C LEU A 401 -17.36 -11.98 4.22
N VAL A 402 -16.40 -12.79 4.62
CA VAL A 402 -15.54 -13.54 3.69
C VAL A 402 -16.39 -14.49 2.82
N GLY A 403 -15.95 -14.77 1.59
CA GLY A 403 -16.63 -15.66 0.64
C GLY A 403 -17.74 -15.02 -0.20
N CYS A 404 -18.36 -15.84 -1.04
CA CYS A 404 -19.42 -15.43 -1.98
C CYS A 404 -20.79 -15.96 -1.51
N ARG A 405 -21.81 -15.10 -1.51
CA ARG A 405 -23.19 -15.43 -1.09
C ARG A 405 -24.17 -15.58 -2.26
N GLY A 406 -23.65 -15.66 -3.48
CA GLY A 406 -24.44 -15.83 -4.69
C GLY A 406 -25.30 -14.61 -5.05
N ALA A 407 -26.22 -14.84 -6.00
CA ALA A 407 -27.17 -13.85 -6.50
C ALA A 407 -28.58 -14.46 -6.56
N GLU A 408 -28.90 -15.37 -5.64
CA GLU A 408 -30.20 -16.02 -5.58
C GLU A 408 -31.30 -14.98 -5.36
N VAL A 409 -32.43 -15.16 -6.06
CA VAL A 409 -33.60 -14.31 -5.87
C VAL A 409 -34.12 -14.53 -4.45
N PRO A 410 -34.30 -13.47 -3.63
CA PRO A 410 -34.79 -13.63 -2.28
C PRO A 410 -36.23 -14.17 -2.27
N ARG A 411 -36.69 -14.59 -1.09
CA ARG A 411 -38.09 -14.99 -0.89
C ARG A 411 -39.02 -13.91 -1.42
N HIS A 412 -40.14 -14.34 -2.01
CA HIS A 412 -41.18 -13.43 -2.45
C HIS A 412 -41.63 -12.56 -1.27
N SER A 413 -41.85 -11.26 -1.51
CA SER A 413 -42.14 -10.31 -0.43
C SER A 413 -43.60 -10.36 0.04
N HIS A 414 -44.49 -11.05 -0.70
CA HIS A 414 -45.93 -11.19 -0.43
C HIS A 414 -46.49 -12.58 -0.73
#